data_AF-A0A1U7H7A9-F1
#
_entry.id   AF-A0A1U7H7A9-F1
#
_cell.length_a   1.000
_cell.length_b   1.000
_cell.length_c   1.000
_cell.angle_alpha   90.00
_cell.angle_beta   90.00
_cell.angle_gamma   90.00
#
_symmetry.space_group_name_H-M   'P 1'
#
loop_
_entity.id
_entity.type
_entity.pdbx_description
1 polymer ?
#
loop_
_entity_poly.entity_id
_entity_poly.type
_entity_poly.pdbx_seq_one_letter_code
_entity_poly.pdbx_strand_id
1 'polypeptide(L)'
;MQRKLARQEAQRDYFKKEIQKIKQQISKLPKDCEFRIAGKEKAQEILKEFSKDSKNSLKTKQKIALIHEKIKLQRRAFNHKLSTYLVRSFDAIAVEDLKIANLNRRPKPKKREDGQGWKRNGAKAKSGLNKSFADAALGQLLKMIEAKAEAQNREFIKVKPDFTTQNCSGCGAKVNTNFQVFAIDILLPSPK
;
A
#
# COMPACT_ATOMS: atom_id res chain seq x y z
N MET A 1 -8.05 -23.87 -29.49
CA MET A 1 -7.95 -22.51 -28.91
C MET A 1 -8.90 -22.32 -27.72
N GLN A 2 -10.21 -22.61 -27.87
CA GLN A 2 -11.21 -22.46 -26.80
C GLN A 2 -10.95 -23.26 -25.51
N ARG A 3 -10.40 -24.49 -25.61
CA ARG A 3 -10.01 -25.29 -24.42
C ARG A 3 -8.91 -24.65 -23.57
N LYS A 4 -7.99 -23.88 -24.18
CA LYS A 4 -6.94 -23.15 -23.43
C LYS A 4 -7.53 -21.94 -22.70
N LEU A 5 -8.43 -21.20 -23.35
CA LEU A 5 -9.19 -20.10 -22.76
C LEU A 5 -10.05 -20.56 -21.57
N ALA A 6 -10.84 -21.62 -21.74
CA ALA A 6 -11.67 -22.19 -20.67
C ALA A 6 -10.84 -22.67 -19.47
N ARG A 7 -9.63 -23.21 -19.72
CA ARG A 7 -8.70 -23.62 -18.66
C ARG A 7 -8.13 -22.41 -17.90
N GLN A 8 -7.82 -21.32 -18.60
CA GLN A 8 -7.37 -20.06 -18.00
C GLN A 8 -8.48 -19.37 -17.20
N GLU A 9 -9.72 -19.41 -17.68
CA GLU A 9 -10.89 -18.87 -16.98
C GLU A 9 -11.22 -19.67 -15.72
N ALA A 10 -11.20 -21.01 -15.81
CA ALA A 10 -11.35 -21.89 -14.65
C ALA A 10 -10.23 -21.68 -13.61
N GLN A 11 -8.98 -21.47 -14.07
CA GLN A 11 -7.89 -21.06 -13.19
C GLN A 11 -8.19 -19.72 -12.53
N ARG A 12 -8.57 -18.68 -13.30
CA ARG A 12 -8.92 -17.36 -12.76
C ARG A 12 -10.03 -17.41 -11.71
N ASP A 13 -11.07 -18.21 -11.94
CA ASP A 13 -12.18 -18.35 -11.00
C ASP A 13 -11.81 -19.13 -9.75
N TYR A 14 -10.98 -20.17 -9.89
CA TYR A 14 -10.35 -20.84 -8.76
C TYR A 14 -9.52 -19.85 -7.93
N PHE A 15 -8.66 -19.05 -8.58
CA PHE A 15 -7.86 -18.03 -7.93
C PHE A 15 -8.71 -16.96 -7.25
N LYS A 16 -9.80 -16.48 -7.88
CA LYS A 16 -10.73 -15.53 -7.25
C LYS A 16 -11.34 -16.11 -5.98
N LYS A 17 -11.78 -17.37 -6.01
CA LYS A 17 -12.35 -18.06 -4.83
C LYS A 17 -11.31 -18.26 -3.73
N GLU A 18 -10.06 -18.58 -4.08
CA GLU A 18 -8.99 -18.76 -3.12
C GLU A 18 -8.53 -17.43 -2.50
N ILE A 19 -8.44 -16.37 -3.30
CA ILE A 19 -8.23 -14.99 -2.83
C ILE A 19 -9.39 -14.54 -1.93
N GLN A 20 -10.63 -14.90 -2.25
CA GLN A 20 -11.81 -14.59 -1.42
C GLN A 20 -11.74 -15.32 -0.07
N LYS A 21 -11.35 -16.60 -0.06
CA LYS A 21 -11.12 -17.39 1.16
C LYS A 21 -9.99 -16.80 2.00
N ILE A 22 -8.89 -16.40 1.37
CA ILE A 22 -7.77 -15.74 2.04
C ILE A 22 -8.22 -14.40 2.60
N LYS A 23 -8.94 -13.57 1.85
CA LYS A 23 -9.54 -12.33 2.34
C LYS A 23 -10.48 -12.59 3.52
N GLN A 24 -11.28 -13.65 3.50
CA GLN A 24 -12.13 -14.07 4.63
C GLN A 24 -11.31 -14.56 5.83
N GLN A 25 -10.25 -15.34 5.61
CA GLN A 25 -9.34 -15.76 6.67
C GLN A 25 -8.62 -14.54 7.28
N ILE A 26 -8.25 -13.57 6.45
CA ILE A 26 -7.64 -12.30 6.87
C ILE A 26 -8.65 -11.41 7.60
N SER A 27 -9.91 -11.36 7.18
CA SER A 27 -10.95 -10.60 7.88
C SER A 27 -11.32 -11.22 9.23
N LYS A 28 -11.13 -12.54 9.36
CA LYS A 28 -11.29 -13.33 10.59
C LYS A 28 -10.04 -13.35 11.46
N LEU A 29 -8.86 -13.05 10.90
CA LEU A 29 -7.71 -12.68 11.73
C LEU A 29 -8.17 -11.48 12.54
N PRO A 30 -7.91 -11.49 13.86
CA PRO A 30 -8.47 -10.47 14.70
C PRO A 30 -7.94 -9.13 14.18
N LYS A 31 -8.85 -8.17 13.96
CA LYS A 31 -8.55 -6.79 13.51
C LYS A 31 -7.85 -6.01 14.62
N ASP A 32 -6.91 -6.68 15.26
CA ASP A 32 -6.00 -6.28 16.32
C ASP A 32 -5.39 -4.92 16.06
N CYS A 33 -5.18 -4.59 14.78
CA CYS A 33 -4.73 -3.29 14.36
C CYS A 33 -5.68 -2.18 14.79
N GLU A 34 -7.01 -2.27 14.62
CA GLU A 34 -7.93 -1.15 14.96
C GLU A 34 -7.96 -0.88 16.47
N PHE A 35 -8.15 -1.91 17.31
CA PHE A 35 -8.13 -1.75 18.78
C PHE A 35 -6.76 -1.29 19.31
N ARG A 36 -5.65 -1.73 18.68
CA ARG A 36 -4.28 -1.34 19.09
C ARG A 36 -3.85 0.01 18.53
N ILE A 37 -4.37 0.42 17.38
CA ILE A 37 -4.20 1.78 16.82
C ILE A 37 -4.89 2.78 17.76
N ALA A 38 -6.13 2.49 18.19
CA ALA A 38 -6.82 3.30 19.19
C ALA A 38 -6.05 3.34 20.53
N GLY A 39 -5.49 2.20 20.98
CA GLY A 39 -4.62 2.16 22.17
C GLY A 39 -3.33 2.98 22.02
N LYS A 40 -2.74 3.00 20.83
CA LYS A 40 -1.56 3.83 20.51
C LYS A 40 -1.92 5.31 20.51
N GLU A 41 -3.02 5.70 19.87
CA GLU A 41 -3.46 7.11 19.79
C GLU A 41 -3.74 7.67 21.18
N LYS A 42 -4.48 6.94 22.03
CA LYS A 42 -4.71 7.29 23.44
C LYS A 42 -3.41 7.42 24.24
N ALA A 43 -2.48 6.47 24.08
CA ALA A 43 -1.19 6.55 24.76
C ALA A 43 -0.33 7.74 24.29
N GLN A 44 -0.45 8.12 23.00
CA GLN A 44 0.22 9.30 22.44
C GLN A 44 -0.41 10.62 22.92
N GLU A 45 -1.72 10.66 23.17
CA GLU A 45 -2.39 11.80 23.78
C GLU A 45 -1.94 12.00 25.22
N ILE A 46 -2.03 10.96 26.04
CA ILE A 46 -1.56 10.95 27.43
C ILE A 46 -0.08 11.37 27.54
N LEU A 47 0.76 10.97 26.58
CA LEU A 47 2.18 11.36 26.58
C LEU A 47 2.39 12.88 26.44
N LYS A 48 1.49 13.60 25.75
CA LYS A 48 1.60 15.05 25.56
C LYS A 48 1.34 15.84 26.85
N GLU A 49 0.59 15.26 27.77
CA GLU A 49 0.23 15.86 29.06
C GLU A 49 1.39 15.77 30.07
N PHE A 50 2.36 14.89 29.84
CA PHE A 50 3.50 14.71 30.73
C PHE A 50 4.70 15.58 30.36
N SER A 51 5.40 16.10 31.37
CA SER A 51 6.71 16.74 31.17
C SER A 51 7.70 15.74 30.54
N LYS A 52 8.62 16.27 29.72
CA LYS A 52 9.39 15.51 28.73
C LYS A 52 10.15 14.29 29.29
N ASP A 53 10.50 14.29 30.57
CA ASP A 53 11.30 13.23 31.21
C ASP A 53 10.75 12.76 32.58
N SER A 54 9.46 13.01 32.85
CA SER A 54 8.83 12.46 34.06
C SER A 54 8.82 10.93 34.05
N LYS A 55 8.81 10.31 35.23
CA LYS A 55 8.68 8.85 35.40
C LYS A 55 7.43 8.31 34.66
N ASN A 56 6.34 9.09 34.61
CA ASN A 56 5.11 8.72 33.89
C ASN A 56 5.26 8.84 32.37
N SER A 57 5.97 9.85 31.86
CA SER A 57 6.34 9.96 30.45
C SER A 57 7.15 8.75 29.98
N LEU A 58 8.14 8.32 30.78
CA LEU A 58 8.95 7.15 30.46
C LEU A 58 8.12 5.86 30.38
N LYS A 59 7.24 5.62 31.37
CA LYS A 59 6.31 4.46 31.35
C LYS A 59 5.40 4.48 30.13
N THR A 60 4.88 5.64 29.74
CA THR A 60 4.01 5.78 28.56
C THR A 60 4.77 5.55 27.27
N LYS A 61 6.01 6.06 27.13
CA LYS A 61 6.89 5.76 26.00
C LYS A 61 7.16 4.25 25.86
N GLN A 62 7.39 3.56 26.98
CA GLN A 62 7.54 2.09 26.98
C GLN A 62 6.27 1.38 26.50
N LYS A 63 5.08 1.78 26.99
CA LYS A 63 3.80 1.21 26.50
C LYS A 63 3.61 1.42 25.00
N ILE A 64 3.91 2.62 24.50
CA ILE A 64 3.87 2.94 23.07
C ILE A 64 4.83 2.02 22.28
N ALA A 65 6.05 1.82 22.78
CA ALA A 65 7.04 0.96 22.15
C ALA A 65 6.55 -0.50 22.05
N LEU A 66 5.97 -1.04 23.13
CA LEU A 66 5.38 -2.39 23.14
C LEU A 66 4.24 -2.54 22.12
N ILE A 67 3.37 -1.53 22.02
CA ILE A 67 2.30 -1.53 21.01
C ILE A 67 2.87 -1.52 19.59
N HIS A 68 3.91 -0.71 19.34
CA HIS A 68 4.60 -0.65 18.06
C HIS A 68 5.26 -1.98 17.68
N GLU A 69 5.93 -2.63 18.63
CA GLU A 69 6.53 -3.95 18.45
C GLU A 69 5.46 -4.98 18.08
N LYS A 70 4.35 -5.00 18.80
CA LYS A 70 3.23 -5.91 18.52
C LYS A 70 2.68 -5.72 17.11
N ILE A 71 2.45 -4.46 16.70
CA ILE A 71 1.99 -4.14 15.34
C ILE A 71 3.02 -4.62 14.29
N LYS A 72 4.32 -4.41 14.53
CA LYS A 72 5.40 -4.83 13.64
C LYS A 72 5.42 -6.37 13.48
N LEU A 73 5.32 -7.11 14.58
CA LEU A 73 5.29 -8.58 14.56
C LEU A 73 4.10 -9.11 13.76
N GLN A 74 2.92 -8.49 13.92
CA GLN A 74 1.73 -8.90 13.17
C GLN A 74 1.84 -8.67 11.68
N ARG A 75 2.31 -7.49 11.27
CA ARG A 75 2.56 -7.19 9.85
C ARG A 75 3.56 -8.17 9.26
N ARG A 76 4.64 -8.46 9.99
CA ARG A 76 5.64 -9.44 9.58
C ARG A 76 5.03 -10.84 9.43
N ALA A 77 4.26 -11.31 10.40
CA ALA A 77 3.61 -12.63 10.35
C ALA A 77 2.64 -12.74 9.18
N PHE A 78 1.84 -11.70 8.94
CA PHE A 78 0.95 -11.60 7.80
C PHE A 78 1.72 -11.67 6.47
N ASN A 79 2.77 -10.86 6.31
CA ASN A 79 3.60 -10.86 5.10
C ASN A 79 4.31 -12.20 4.87
N HIS A 80 4.73 -12.90 5.92
CA HIS A 80 5.26 -14.26 5.78
C HIS A 80 4.20 -15.22 5.25
N LYS A 81 2.96 -15.21 5.78
CA LYS A 81 1.88 -16.06 5.29
C LYS A 81 1.55 -15.76 3.83
N LEU A 82 1.39 -14.48 3.50
CA LEU A 82 1.05 -14.03 2.14
C LEU A 82 2.15 -14.39 1.13
N SER A 83 3.42 -14.10 1.44
CA SER A 83 4.53 -14.44 0.54
C SER A 83 4.69 -15.96 0.34
N THR A 84 4.51 -16.77 1.39
CA THR A 84 4.51 -18.24 1.23
C THR A 84 3.37 -18.70 0.32
N TYR A 85 2.17 -18.14 0.52
CA TYR A 85 1.03 -18.47 -0.33
C TYR A 85 1.31 -18.15 -1.80
N LEU A 86 1.75 -16.91 -2.09
CA LEU A 86 2.02 -16.48 -3.46
C LEU A 86 3.05 -17.38 -4.16
N VAL A 87 4.18 -17.64 -3.52
CA VAL A 87 5.25 -18.47 -4.13
C VAL A 87 4.83 -19.93 -4.32
N ARG A 88 3.95 -20.46 -3.46
CA ARG A 88 3.44 -21.83 -3.61
C ARG A 88 2.35 -21.95 -4.68
N SER A 89 1.60 -20.88 -4.91
CA SER A 89 0.46 -20.87 -5.82
C SER A 89 0.82 -20.52 -7.27
N PHE A 90 1.93 -19.80 -7.49
CA PHE A 90 2.33 -19.33 -8.81
C PHE A 90 3.75 -19.78 -9.15
N ASP A 91 3.96 -20.25 -10.37
CA ASP A 91 5.28 -20.66 -10.86
C ASP A 91 6.18 -19.45 -11.16
N ALA A 92 5.56 -18.33 -11.55
CA ALA A 92 6.22 -17.06 -11.81
C ALA A 92 5.41 -15.90 -11.21
N ILE A 93 6.09 -14.92 -10.62
CA ILE A 93 5.49 -13.73 -10.00
C ILE A 93 6.14 -12.48 -10.58
N ALA A 94 5.37 -11.70 -11.31
CA ALA A 94 5.78 -10.38 -11.79
C ALA A 94 5.24 -9.28 -10.87
N VAL A 95 6.10 -8.35 -10.48
CA VAL A 95 5.73 -7.17 -9.68
C VAL A 95 6.25 -5.91 -10.36
N GLU A 96 5.48 -4.83 -10.29
CA GLU A 96 5.95 -3.53 -10.77
C GLU A 96 7.12 -3.04 -9.91
N ASP A 97 8.21 -2.61 -10.57
CA ASP A 97 9.35 -1.95 -9.94
C ASP A 97 9.00 -0.50 -9.56
N LEU A 98 8.01 -0.38 -8.69
CA LEU A 98 7.65 0.88 -8.10
C LEU A 98 8.74 1.27 -7.11
N LYS A 99 9.23 2.50 -7.22
CA LYS A 99 10.08 3.12 -6.19
C LYS A 99 9.23 3.40 -4.94
N ILE A 100 8.90 2.36 -4.17
CA ILE A 100 8.00 2.42 -2.99
C ILE A 100 8.47 3.49 -1.99
N ALA A 101 9.79 3.65 -1.83
CA ALA A 101 10.35 4.71 -0.99
C ALA A 101 9.93 6.13 -1.44
N ASN A 102 9.91 6.38 -2.75
CA ASN A 102 9.47 7.65 -3.32
C ASN A 102 7.95 7.81 -3.20
N LEU A 103 7.19 6.73 -3.41
CA LEU A 103 5.74 6.73 -3.24
C LEU A 103 5.36 7.02 -1.79
N ASN A 104 6.10 6.51 -0.81
CA ASN A 104 5.81 6.76 0.60
C ASN A 104 6.38 8.09 1.12
N ARG A 105 7.25 8.76 0.34
CA ARG A 105 7.86 10.03 0.76
C ARG A 105 6.80 11.13 0.89
N ARG A 106 6.78 11.82 2.04
CA ARG A 106 5.94 13.01 2.23
C ARG A 106 6.41 14.13 1.29
N PRO A 107 5.49 14.87 0.62
CA PRO A 107 5.86 16.02 -0.19
C PRO A 107 6.59 17.07 0.66
N LYS A 108 7.67 17.64 0.11
CA LYS A 108 8.43 18.70 0.78
C LYS A 108 7.56 19.96 0.93
N PRO A 109 7.62 20.68 2.06
CA PRO A 109 6.93 21.95 2.21
C PRO A 109 7.44 22.94 1.16
N LYS A 110 6.54 23.71 0.56
CA LYS A 110 6.85 24.73 -0.45
C LYS A 110 6.52 26.09 0.16
N LYS A 111 7.45 27.04 0.12
CA LYS A 111 7.15 28.44 0.48
C LYS A 111 6.31 29.07 -0.63
N ARG A 112 5.53 30.10 -0.28
CA ARG A 112 4.87 30.95 -1.28
C ARG A 112 5.91 31.86 -1.93
N GLU A 113 5.62 32.31 -3.15
CA GLU A 113 6.46 33.26 -3.89
C GLU A 113 6.54 34.60 -3.15
N ASP A 114 5.44 35.02 -2.51
CA ASP A 114 5.32 36.25 -1.70
C ASP A 114 6.11 36.23 -0.37
N GLY A 115 6.86 35.16 -0.08
CA GLY A 115 7.60 34.98 1.18
C GLY A 115 6.73 34.75 2.43
N GLN A 116 5.43 34.98 2.35
CA GLN A 116 4.49 34.81 3.46
C GLN A 116 3.99 33.36 3.54
N GLY A 117 4.46 32.63 4.56
CA GLY A 117 3.95 31.30 4.90
C GLY A 117 4.21 30.19 3.87
N TRP A 118 3.35 29.17 3.88
CA TRP A 118 3.53 27.93 3.12
C TRP A 118 2.46 27.75 2.04
N LYS A 119 2.87 27.25 0.87
CA LYS A 119 2.01 26.86 -0.25
C LYS A 119 1.52 25.44 -0.03
N ARG A 120 0.25 25.18 -0.41
CA ARG A 120 -0.33 23.83 -0.37
C ARG A 120 0.47 22.89 -1.27
N ASN A 121 0.96 21.79 -0.71
CA ASN A 121 1.86 20.85 -1.39
C ASN A 121 1.28 19.42 -1.54
N GLY A 122 -0.02 19.25 -1.30
CA GLY A 122 -0.69 17.96 -1.41
C GLY A 122 -0.37 16.95 -0.29
N ALA A 123 0.40 17.33 0.75
CA ALA A 123 0.79 16.39 1.80
C ALA A 123 -0.42 15.76 2.55
N LYS A 124 -1.49 16.53 2.78
CA LYS A 124 -2.74 16.02 3.39
C LYS A 124 -3.50 15.06 2.47
N ALA A 125 -3.52 15.31 1.17
CA ALA A 125 -4.14 14.39 0.21
C ALA A 125 -3.37 13.06 0.14
N LYS A 126 -2.03 13.12 0.22
CA LYS A 126 -1.17 11.93 0.16
C LYS A 126 -1.07 11.16 1.48
N SER A 127 -1.43 11.76 2.62
CA SER A 127 -1.22 11.12 3.94
C SER A 127 -1.99 9.82 4.12
N GLY A 128 -3.20 9.73 3.55
CA GLY A 128 -3.99 8.50 3.58
C GLY A 128 -3.29 7.36 2.83
N LEU A 129 -2.84 7.63 1.60
CA LEU A 129 -2.08 6.68 0.78
C LEU A 129 -0.81 6.21 1.51
N ASN A 130 -0.02 7.14 2.04
CA ASN A 130 1.20 6.80 2.78
C ASN A 130 0.92 5.91 4.01
N LYS A 131 -0.19 6.16 4.72
CA LYS A 131 -0.62 5.32 5.84
C LYS A 131 -0.91 3.90 5.35
N SER A 132 -1.68 3.74 4.28
CA SER A 132 -1.99 2.44 3.68
C SER A 132 -0.73 1.70 3.20
N PHE A 133 0.22 2.37 2.55
CA PHE A 133 1.51 1.78 2.15
C PHE A 133 2.32 1.30 3.37
N ALA A 134 2.38 2.11 4.43
CA ALA A 134 3.09 1.77 5.66
C ALA A 134 2.42 0.61 6.42
N ASP A 135 1.09 0.56 6.43
CA ASP A 135 0.31 -0.50 7.07
C ASP A 135 0.44 -1.84 6.33
N ALA A 136 0.44 -1.81 5.00
CA ALA A 136 0.66 -2.99 4.16
C ALA A 136 2.12 -3.47 4.16
N ALA A 137 3.09 -2.64 4.56
CA ALA A 137 4.52 -2.97 4.61
C ALA A 137 5.04 -3.61 3.30
N LEU A 138 4.61 -3.08 2.14
CA LEU A 138 4.84 -3.67 0.81
C LEU A 138 6.32 -3.94 0.49
N GLY A 139 7.22 -3.05 0.88
CA GLY A 139 8.66 -3.27 0.67
C GLY A 139 9.20 -4.50 1.41
N GLN A 140 8.66 -4.82 2.59
CA GLN A 140 9.00 -6.05 3.30
C GLN A 140 8.41 -7.28 2.61
N LEU A 141 7.16 -7.19 2.14
CA LEU A 141 6.50 -8.26 1.42
C LEU A 141 7.26 -8.65 0.15
N LEU A 142 7.62 -7.67 -0.69
CA LEU A 142 8.36 -7.93 -1.94
C LEU A 142 9.69 -8.65 -1.67
N LYS A 143 10.45 -8.20 -0.65
CA LYS A 143 11.69 -8.88 -0.23
C LYS A 143 11.45 -10.33 0.20
N MET A 144 10.35 -10.60 0.89
CA MET A 144 10.00 -11.96 1.30
C MET A 144 9.57 -12.84 0.14
N ILE A 145 8.86 -12.28 -0.85
CA ILE A 145 8.49 -13.01 -2.07
C ILE A 145 9.75 -13.36 -2.85
N GLU A 146 10.62 -12.38 -3.10
CA GLU A 146 11.89 -12.55 -3.81
C GLU A 146 12.73 -13.67 -3.17
N ALA A 147 12.99 -13.58 -1.87
CA ALA A 147 13.79 -14.60 -1.16
C ALA A 147 13.14 -16.00 -1.16
N LYS A 148 11.81 -16.08 -1.07
CA LYS A 148 11.11 -17.38 -1.06
C LYS A 148 10.98 -17.98 -2.45
N ALA A 149 10.83 -17.14 -3.46
CA ALA A 149 10.79 -17.55 -4.86
C ALA A 149 12.13 -18.17 -5.23
N GLU A 150 13.24 -17.51 -4.89
CA GLU A 150 14.59 -18.05 -5.04
C GLU A 150 14.75 -19.40 -4.33
N ALA A 151 14.35 -19.51 -3.06
CA ALA A 151 14.43 -20.75 -2.30
C ALA A 151 13.60 -21.92 -2.87
N GLN A 152 12.58 -21.63 -3.69
CA GLN A 152 11.70 -22.63 -4.32
C GLN A 152 11.93 -22.73 -5.84
N ASN A 153 13.01 -22.13 -6.37
CA ASN A 153 13.29 -22.04 -7.81
C ASN A 153 12.09 -21.53 -8.63
N ARG A 154 11.39 -20.52 -8.09
CA ARG A 154 10.29 -19.80 -8.77
C ARG A 154 10.80 -18.50 -9.36
N GLU A 155 10.20 -18.11 -10.47
CA GLU A 155 10.61 -16.88 -11.15
C GLU A 155 9.99 -15.66 -10.46
N PHE A 156 10.81 -14.65 -10.16
CA PHE A 156 10.35 -13.38 -9.62
C PHE A 156 10.90 -12.22 -10.47
N ILE A 157 10.00 -11.50 -11.14
CA ILE A 157 10.37 -10.50 -12.14
C ILE A 157 9.91 -9.12 -11.66
N LYS A 158 10.83 -8.17 -11.61
CA LYS A 158 10.50 -6.75 -11.44
C LYS A 158 10.31 -6.12 -12.82
N VAL A 159 9.08 -5.76 -13.15
CA VAL A 159 8.71 -5.15 -14.45
C VAL A 159 8.65 -3.64 -14.33
N LYS A 160 9.05 -2.91 -15.38
CA LYS A 160 8.89 -1.45 -15.41
C LYS A 160 7.39 -1.11 -15.33
N PRO A 161 7.01 -0.08 -14.54
CA PRO A 161 5.63 0.37 -14.43
C PRO A 161 5.22 1.13 -15.70
N ASP A 162 4.88 0.41 -16.77
CA ASP A 162 4.51 0.99 -18.06
C ASP A 162 3.01 1.32 -18.12
N PHE A 163 2.58 2.38 -17.43
CA PHE A 163 1.21 2.94 -17.51
C PHE A 163 0.07 1.90 -17.45
N THR A 164 0.30 0.78 -16.76
CA THR A 164 -0.61 -0.39 -16.66
C THR A 164 -1.97 -0.01 -16.08
N THR A 165 -2.00 1.06 -15.28
CA THR A 165 -3.21 1.63 -14.66
C THR A 165 -3.96 2.63 -15.55
N GLN A 166 -3.38 3.04 -16.68
CA GLN A 166 -4.02 3.89 -17.67
C GLN A 166 -4.41 3.11 -18.93
N ASN A 167 -3.98 1.86 -19.12
CA ASN A 167 -4.41 1.07 -20.27
C ASN A 167 -5.61 0.19 -19.87
N CYS A 168 -6.73 0.34 -20.57
CA CYS A 168 -7.89 -0.52 -20.37
C CYS A 168 -7.54 -1.98 -20.70
N SER A 169 -7.78 -2.91 -19.78
CA SER A 169 -7.51 -4.35 -19.97
C SER A 169 -8.38 -5.01 -21.05
N GLY A 170 -9.47 -4.36 -21.46
CA GLY A 170 -10.35 -4.83 -22.53
C GLY A 170 -9.98 -4.33 -23.92
N CYS A 171 -9.57 -3.06 -24.05
CA CYS A 171 -9.40 -2.42 -25.36
C CYS A 171 -8.03 -1.76 -25.59
N GLY A 172 -7.13 -1.76 -24.61
CA GLY A 172 -5.78 -1.18 -24.72
C GLY A 172 -5.73 0.35 -24.80
N ALA A 173 -6.88 1.02 -24.88
CA ALA A 173 -6.95 2.49 -24.92
C ALA A 173 -6.44 3.09 -23.61
N LYS A 174 -5.70 4.21 -23.73
CA LYS A 174 -5.27 5.02 -22.59
C LYS A 174 -6.46 5.76 -22.00
N VAL A 175 -6.91 5.33 -20.83
CA VAL A 175 -7.86 6.02 -19.98
C VAL A 175 -7.15 7.21 -19.32
N ASN A 176 -7.57 8.41 -19.67
CA ASN A 176 -7.02 9.63 -19.09
C ASN A 176 -7.49 9.74 -17.63
N THR A 177 -6.62 9.41 -16.67
CA THR A 177 -6.95 9.48 -15.23
C THR A 177 -6.82 10.89 -14.63
N ASN A 178 -6.78 11.94 -15.47
CA ASN A 178 -6.87 13.32 -15.00
C ASN A 178 -8.31 13.68 -14.60
N PHE A 179 -8.66 13.42 -13.34
CA PHE A 179 -9.69 14.23 -12.67
C PHE A 179 -9.07 15.61 -12.34
N GLN A 180 -8.97 16.47 -13.35
CA GLN A 180 -8.83 17.92 -13.13
C GLN A 180 -10.24 18.50 -13.01
N VAL A 181 -10.63 18.82 -11.78
CA VAL A 181 -11.74 19.73 -11.51
C VAL A 181 -11.16 21.16 -11.55
N PHE A 182 -11.93 22.07 -12.15
CA PHE A 182 -11.68 23.49 -12.49
C PHE A 182 -10.95 23.70 -13.82
N ALA A 183 -11.36 24.60 -14.71
CA ALA A 183 -12.59 25.36 -14.97
C ALA A 183 -12.31 26.09 -16.31
N ILE A 184 -13.33 26.25 -17.15
CA ILE A 184 -13.51 27.31 -18.16
C ILE A 184 -12.25 27.68 -18.97
N ASP A 185 -12.23 27.29 -20.25
CA ASP A 185 -12.03 28.28 -21.31
C ASP A 185 -12.81 27.83 -22.56
N ILE A 186 -13.78 28.67 -22.91
CA ILE A 186 -14.44 28.70 -24.20
C ILE A 186 -13.37 29.08 -25.22
N LEU A 187 -13.15 28.24 -26.23
CA LEU A 187 -12.88 28.66 -27.61
C LEU A 187 -12.95 27.42 -28.51
N LEU A 188 -14.12 27.25 -29.14
CA LEU A 188 -14.21 26.59 -30.44
C LEU A 188 -13.28 27.33 -31.43
N PRO A 189 -12.62 26.60 -32.33
CA PRO A 189 -13.02 26.75 -33.71
C PRO A 189 -13.23 25.41 -34.44
N SER A 190 -14.15 25.52 -35.39
CA SER A 190 -14.85 24.57 -36.25
C SER A 190 -13.97 23.65 -37.14
N PRO A 191 -14.56 22.61 -37.75
CA PRO A 191 -13.82 21.55 -38.44
C PRO A 191 -13.41 21.98 -39.86
N LYS A 192 -12.45 21.24 -40.42
CA LYS A 192 -12.34 21.03 -41.87
C LYS A 192 -12.60 19.55 -42.16
#